data_AF-A0A9X3ESY1-F1
#
_entry.id   AF-A0A9X3ESY1-F1
#
_cell.length_a   1.000
_cell.length_b   1.000
_cell.length_c   1.000
_cell.angle_alpha   90.00
_cell.angle_beta   90.00
_cell.angle_gamma   90.00
#
_symmetry.space_group_name_H-M   'P 1'
#
loop_
_entity.id
_entity.type
_entity.pdbx_description
1 polymer ?
#
loop_
_entity_poly.entity_id
_entity_poly.type
_entity_poly.pdbx_seq_one_letter_code
_entity_poly.pdbx_strand_id
1 'polypeptide(L)'
;MLGVVQAAGVIAIEAGKCPVCGKDHGELKESKPSKADAGTLAQNFKRETEATVARGLAMTPKKKAYISPTMLGVVHCKCGNKYADQSAMTTMEFARAADSAGMTHRDASVSYLDGAKVLDEKYADKIGAVKTGLEARLGAAAVEPVWRIAGERADASLAGGPTAYPPGTCAAQGAFLVMLENGHNIATAMTEQWYHPKEQPTKGKVDFWDERDGARKPGSEPFAHNSTVPPCGACELIVPLLFCSEEKTECRG
;
A
#
# COMPACT_ATOMS: atom_id res chain seq x y z
N MET A 1 -6.03 -18.91 2.64
CA MET A 1 -5.51 -17.92 1.65
C MET A 1 -4.87 -16.80 2.48
N LEU A 2 -4.11 -15.83 1.95
CA LEU A 2 -3.38 -14.86 2.79
C LEU A 2 -3.85 -13.41 2.51
N GLY A 3 -3.99 -12.54 3.53
CA GLY A 3 -4.51 -11.15 3.52
C GLY A 3 -3.58 -10.08 4.13
N VAL A 4 -4.02 -9.29 5.17
CA VAL A 4 -3.25 -8.40 6.12
C VAL A 4 -4.20 -7.90 7.24
N VAL A 5 -4.13 -8.40 8.49
CA VAL A 5 -5.21 -8.12 9.49
C VAL A 5 -5.20 -6.66 9.91
N GLN A 6 -6.37 -6.11 10.21
CA GLN A 6 -6.51 -4.73 10.66
C GLN A 6 -7.42 -4.62 11.90
N ALA A 7 -7.03 -3.79 12.88
CA ALA A 7 -7.51 -3.83 14.26
C ALA A 7 -8.91 -3.21 14.49
N ALA A 8 -9.69 -3.08 13.41
CA ALA A 8 -11.13 -2.77 13.41
C ALA A 8 -12.00 -3.97 12.97
N GLY A 9 -11.38 -5.14 12.69
CA GLY A 9 -12.07 -6.42 12.45
C GLY A 9 -12.08 -6.92 11.01
N VAL A 10 -10.97 -6.83 10.25
CA VAL A 10 -10.93 -7.13 8.79
C VAL A 10 -9.58 -7.76 8.29
N ILE A 11 -9.64 -8.88 7.50
CA ILE A 11 -8.68 -9.82 6.77
C ILE A 11 -7.29 -10.18 7.32
N ALA A 12 -7.03 -11.38 7.86
CA ALA A 12 -5.65 -11.76 8.23
C ALA A 12 -4.72 -12.09 7.02
N ILE A 13 -3.40 -11.81 7.09
CA ILE A 13 -2.44 -12.84 6.60
C ILE A 13 -2.65 -13.97 7.59
N GLU A 14 -3.51 -14.92 7.24
CA GLU A 14 -3.76 -16.10 8.06
C GLU A 14 -2.40 -16.76 8.35
N ALA A 15 -2.11 -17.00 9.64
CA ALA A 15 -0.98 -17.83 10.01
C ALA A 15 -1.12 -19.18 9.28
N GLY A 16 -0.07 -19.59 8.57
CA GLY A 16 -0.21 -20.62 7.56
C GLY A 16 1.00 -20.70 6.63
N LYS A 17 1.01 -21.73 5.79
CA LYS A 17 2.15 -21.99 4.89
C LYS A 17 2.29 -20.87 3.86
N CYS A 18 3.35 -20.10 4.00
CA CYS A 18 3.78 -19.11 3.03
C CYS A 18 3.93 -19.76 1.64
N PRO A 19 3.34 -19.21 0.56
CA PRO A 19 3.43 -19.80 -0.78
C PRO A 19 4.85 -19.77 -1.35
N VAL A 20 5.76 -18.99 -0.75
CA VAL A 20 7.18 -18.90 -1.14
C VAL A 20 8.01 -20.00 -0.47
N CYS A 21 8.03 -20.07 0.86
CA CYS A 21 8.94 -20.97 1.60
C CYS A 21 8.27 -22.15 2.31
N GLY A 22 6.94 -22.26 2.26
CA GLY A 22 6.16 -23.32 2.91
C GLY A 22 6.11 -23.28 4.44
N LYS A 23 6.84 -22.35 5.09
CA LYS A 23 6.82 -22.13 6.54
C LYS A 23 5.70 -21.19 6.97
N ASP A 24 5.35 -21.25 8.24
CA ASP A 24 4.52 -20.23 8.87
C ASP A 24 5.38 -19.03 9.29
N HIS A 25 4.93 -17.82 8.98
CA HIS A 25 5.56 -16.56 9.37
C HIS A 25 4.78 -15.85 10.50
N GLY A 26 3.68 -16.44 10.96
CA GLY A 26 2.72 -15.79 11.86
C GLY A 26 1.88 -14.73 11.14
N GLU A 27 1.05 -14.06 11.92
CA GLU A 27 0.16 -13.00 11.44
C GLU A 27 0.94 -11.72 11.08
N LEU A 28 0.65 -11.16 9.91
CA LEU A 28 0.89 -9.74 9.66
C LEU A 28 -0.38 -8.96 10.02
N LYS A 29 -0.29 -8.09 11.02
CA LYS A 29 -1.41 -7.32 11.56
C LYS A 29 -1.14 -5.84 11.75
N GLU A 30 -2.18 -5.02 11.64
CA GLU A 30 -2.20 -3.69 12.21
C GLU A 30 -1.95 -3.77 13.71
N SER A 31 -1.01 -2.95 14.15
CA SER A 31 -0.75 -2.71 15.56
C SER A 31 -1.27 -1.32 15.92
N LYS A 32 -1.53 -1.07 17.21
CA LYS A 32 -1.86 0.30 17.67
C LYS A 32 -0.79 1.33 17.24
N PRO A 33 0.53 1.03 17.32
CA PRO A 33 1.57 1.85 16.71
C PRO A 33 1.41 2.09 15.20
N SER A 34 1.31 1.05 14.38
CA SER A 34 1.23 1.22 12.91
C SER A 34 0.00 2.00 12.47
N LYS A 35 -1.11 1.89 13.21
CA LYS A 35 -2.32 2.70 13.01
C LYS A 35 -2.10 4.17 13.38
N ALA A 36 -1.46 4.46 14.50
CA ALA A 36 -1.12 5.83 14.92
C ALA A 36 -0.12 6.48 13.96
N ASP A 37 0.83 5.70 13.46
CA ASP A 37 1.81 6.08 12.44
C ASP A 37 1.13 6.38 11.10
N ALA A 38 0.22 5.53 10.61
CA ALA A 38 -0.59 5.82 9.42
C ALA A 38 -1.48 7.06 9.57
N GLY A 39 -2.06 7.27 10.77
CA GLY A 39 -2.79 8.50 11.11
C GLY A 39 -1.91 9.76 11.06
N THR A 40 -0.66 9.65 11.54
CA THR A 40 0.33 10.73 11.50
C THR A 40 0.75 11.05 10.06
N LEU A 41 1.00 10.02 9.26
CA LEU A 41 1.29 10.14 7.83
C LEU A 41 0.13 10.83 7.09
N ALA A 42 -1.13 10.45 7.36
CA ALA A 42 -2.30 11.08 6.75
C ALA A 42 -2.46 12.56 7.12
N GLN A 43 -2.20 12.93 8.37
CA GLN A 43 -2.22 14.34 8.81
C GLN A 43 -1.10 15.17 8.16
N ASN A 44 0.12 14.62 8.11
CA ASN A 44 1.24 15.24 7.41
C ASN A 44 0.95 15.40 5.92
N PHE A 45 0.38 14.38 5.28
CA PHE A 45 0.04 14.39 3.86
C PHE A 45 -1.09 15.39 3.53
N LYS A 46 -2.08 15.55 4.41
CA LYS A 46 -3.08 16.63 4.31
C LYS A 46 -2.42 18.01 4.30
N ARG A 47 -1.52 18.28 5.25
CA ARG A 47 -0.77 19.54 5.32
C ARG A 47 0.05 19.80 4.05
N GLU A 48 0.76 18.79 3.55
CA GLU A 48 1.59 18.90 2.34
C GLU A 48 0.77 19.13 1.07
N THR A 49 -0.38 18.46 0.94
CA THR A 49 -1.28 18.62 -0.22
C THR A 49 -2.02 19.97 -0.18
N GLU A 50 -2.47 20.44 0.99
CA GLU A 50 -3.03 21.78 1.18
C GLU A 50 -2.01 22.89 0.86
N ALA A 51 -0.78 22.77 1.36
CA ALA A 51 0.32 23.69 1.02
C ALA A 51 0.62 23.68 -0.50
N THR A 52 0.50 22.52 -1.16
CA THR A 52 0.70 22.37 -2.60
C THR A 52 -0.41 23.05 -3.42
N VAL A 53 -1.67 22.96 -2.98
CA VAL A 53 -2.78 23.74 -3.57
C VAL A 53 -2.51 25.24 -3.43
N ALA A 54 -2.11 25.70 -2.25
CA ALA A 54 -1.81 27.11 -2.00
C ALA A 54 -0.66 27.61 -2.91
N ARG A 55 0.43 26.84 -3.03
CA ARG A 55 1.54 27.14 -3.96
C ARG A 55 1.04 27.27 -5.40
N GLY A 56 0.27 26.30 -5.91
CA GLY A 56 -0.24 26.33 -7.29
C GLY A 56 -1.11 27.56 -7.61
N LEU A 57 -1.93 28.00 -6.65
CA LEU A 57 -2.76 29.20 -6.77
C LEU A 57 -1.97 30.51 -6.78
N ALA A 58 -0.74 30.51 -6.24
CA ALA A 58 0.17 31.65 -6.22
C ALA A 58 1.10 31.72 -7.47
N MET A 59 1.17 30.66 -8.28
CA MET A 59 1.98 30.65 -9.50
C MET A 59 1.40 31.55 -10.61
N THR A 60 2.26 31.99 -11.53
CA THR A 60 1.85 32.68 -12.77
C THR A 60 2.50 31.97 -13.98
N PRO A 61 1.72 31.32 -14.87
CA PRO A 61 0.27 31.08 -14.76
C PRO A 61 -0.08 30.19 -13.56
N LYS A 62 -1.31 30.33 -13.06
CA LYS A 62 -1.81 29.52 -11.93
C LYS A 62 -1.85 28.04 -12.32
N LYS A 63 -1.35 27.17 -11.46
CA LYS A 63 -1.43 25.72 -11.61
C LYS A 63 -2.45 25.14 -10.63
N LYS A 64 -3.28 24.22 -11.12
CA LYS A 64 -4.21 23.45 -10.28
C LYS A 64 -3.54 22.13 -9.89
N ALA A 65 -3.36 21.89 -8.59
CA ALA A 65 -2.88 20.60 -8.11
C ALA A 65 -3.91 19.49 -8.41
N TYR A 66 -3.44 18.35 -8.94
CA TYR A 66 -4.27 17.19 -9.21
C TYR A 66 -4.10 16.14 -8.09
N ILE A 67 -4.79 16.36 -6.97
CA ILE A 67 -4.74 15.44 -5.82
C ILE A 67 -5.92 14.45 -5.95
N SER A 68 -5.61 13.21 -6.30
CA SER A 68 -6.57 12.11 -6.27
C SER A 68 -6.73 11.57 -4.84
N PRO A 69 -7.85 10.90 -4.52
CA PRO A 69 -7.92 10.01 -3.36
C PRO A 69 -6.86 8.90 -3.48
N THR A 70 -6.35 8.42 -2.35
CA THR A 70 -5.26 7.43 -2.31
C THR A 70 -5.28 6.62 -1.02
N MET A 71 -4.76 5.40 -1.05
CA MET A 71 -4.32 4.69 0.15
C MET A 71 -2.98 5.23 0.65
N LEU A 72 -2.77 5.23 1.96
CA LEU A 72 -1.48 5.48 2.61
C LEU A 72 -1.09 4.23 3.39
N GLY A 73 0.06 3.65 3.05
CA GLY A 73 0.55 2.37 3.58
C GLY A 73 1.74 2.57 4.49
N VAL A 74 1.74 1.90 5.64
CA VAL A 74 2.84 1.88 6.61
C VAL A 74 3.17 0.44 6.97
N VAL A 75 4.45 0.06 6.88
CA VAL A 75 4.99 -1.25 7.26
C VAL A 75 6.03 -1.05 8.38
N HIS A 76 5.90 -1.80 9.47
CA HIS A 76 6.89 -1.80 10.55
C HIS A 76 7.81 -3.01 10.43
N CYS A 77 9.11 -2.79 10.51
CA CYS A 77 10.09 -3.86 10.55
C CYS A 77 10.45 -4.25 12.00
N LYS A 78 10.88 -5.51 12.21
CA LYS A 78 11.33 -6.03 13.51
C LYS A 78 12.50 -5.24 14.13
N CYS A 79 13.34 -4.60 13.31
CA CYS A 79 14.41 -3.70 13.78
C CYS A 79 13.93 -2.29 14.22
N GLY A 80 12.63 -2.01 14.20
CA GLY A 80 12.05 -0.71 14.61
C GLY A 80 11.95 0.32 13.48
N ASN A 81 12.56 0.06 12.32
CA ASN A 81 12.41 0.91 11.13
C ASN A 81 10.98 0.85 10.56
N LYS A 82 10.53 1.99 10.02
CA LYS A 82 9.18 2.18 9.45
C LYS A 82 9.29 2.54 7.98
N TYR A 83 8.44 1.95 7.17
CA TYR A 83 8.40 2.11 5.72
C TYR A 83 7.04 2.61 5.28
N ALA A 84 7.02 3.53 4.32
CA ALA A 84 5.79 4.11 3.83
C ALA A 84 5.79 4.29 2.31
N ASP A 85 4.62 4.10 1.71
CA ASP A 85 4.30 4.51 0.35
C ASP A 85 2.80 4.85 0.28
N GLN A 86 2.33 5.39 -0.84
CA GLN A 86 0.92 5.61 -1.13
C GLN A 86 0.44 4.71 -2.28
N SER A 87 -0.87 4.66 -2.53
CA SER A 87 -1.34 4.20 -3.85
C SER A 87 -1.10 5.30 -4.89
N ALA A 88 -1.10 4.93 -6.18
CA ALA A 88 -0.51 5.75 -7.23
C ALA A 88 1.00 5.99 -7.04
N MET A 89 1.60 6.87 -7.82
CA MET A 89 3.04 7.14 -7.78
C MET A 89 3.45 7.91 -6.51
N THR A 90 4.69 7.74 -6.03
CA THR A 90 5.20 8.39 -4.80
C THR A 90 5.55 9.86 -5.07
N THR A 91 4.70 10.81 -4.64
CA THR A 91 4.89 12.24 -4.89
C THR A 91 5.81 12.93 -3.88
N MET A 92 6.34 14.10 -4.24
CA MET A 92 7.12 14.94 -3.31
C MET A 92 6.32 15.35 -2.07
N GLU A 93 4.99 15.48 -2.19
CA GLU A 93 4.09 15.73 -1.06
C GLU A 93 4.02 14.53 -0.11
N PHE A 94 4.01 13.31 -0.67
CA PHE A 94 4.06 12.08 0.13
C PHE A 94 5.42 11.92 0.83
N ALA A 95 6.51 12.08 0.09
CA ALA A 95 7.88 12.00 0.61
C ALA A 95 8.06 12.90 1.85
N ARG A 96 7.80 14.20 1.71
CA ARG A 96 7.91 15.15 2.83
C ARG A 96 7.00 14.81 4.02
N ALA A 97 5.85 14.19 3.77
CA ALA A 97 4.93 13.75 4.82
C ALA A 97 5.43 12.52 5.60
N ALA A 98 6.09 11.59 4.90
CA ALA A 98 6.73 10.40 5.45
C ALA A 98 8.04 10.74 6.18
N ASP A 99 8.90 11.59 5.60
CA ASP A 99 10.05 12.21 6.28
C ASP A 99 9.64 12.85 7.61
N SER A 100 8.61 13.69 7.58
CA SER A 100 8.05 14.36 8.77
C SER A 100 7.46 13.39 9.81
N ALA A 101 7.27 12.12 9.47
CA ALA A 101 6.80 11.06 10.35
C ALA A 101 7.91 10.05 10.74
N GLY A 102 9.15 10.25 10.28
CA GLY A 102 10.28 9.34 10.53
C GLY A 102 10.12 8.00 9.81
N MET A 103 9.60 8.00 8.58
CA MET A 103 9.35 6.81 7.77
C MET A 103 10.20 6.83 6.49
N THR A 104 10.87 5.73 6.19
CA THR A 104 11.59 5.57 4.93
C THR A 104 10.60 5.35 3.78
N HIS A 105 10.80 6.05 2.68
CA HIS A 105 10.02 5.94 1.45
C HIS A 105 10.95 5.91 0.23
N ARG A 106 10.39 5.77 -0.97
CA ARG A 106 11.14 5.94 -2.24
C ARG A 106 11.32 7.42 -2.58
N ASP A 107 12.41 7.74 -3.25
CA ASP A 107 12.66 9.09 -3.77
C ASP A 107 11.52 9.55 -4.70
N ALA A 108 11.12 10.81 -4.54
CA ALA A 108 10.03 11.40 -5.30
C ALA A 108 10.52 12.60 -6.13
N SER A 109 10.33 12.53 -7.44
CA SER A 109 10.80 13.54 -8.41
C SER A 109 9.69 14.42 -9.02
N VAL A 110 8.42 14.18 -8.65
CA VAL A 110 7.27 14.93 -9.19
C VAL A 110 6.27 15.30 -8.09
N SER A 111 5.58 16.42 -8.30
CA SER A 111 4.57 16.97 -7.41
C SER A 111 3.18 16.87 -8.04
N TYR A 112 2.13 16.93 -7.22
CA TYR A 112 0.75 17.10 -7.71
C TYR A 112 0.53 18.37 -8.56
N LEU A 113 1.49 19.30 -8.62
CA LEU A 113 1.50 20.46 -9.51
C LEU A 113 2.01 20.20 -10.93
N ASP A 114 2.59 19.03 -11.21
CA ASP A 114 3.09 18.68 -12.56
C ASP A 114 1.97 18.20 -13.49
N GLY A 115 0.80 17.88 -12.92
CA GLY A 115 -0.42 17.55 -13.64
C GLY A 115 -0.56 16.07 -13.98
N ALA A 116 -1.79 15.65 -14.29
CA ALA A 116 -2.16 14.24 -14.43
C ALA A 116 -1.23 13.45 -15.37
N LYS A 117 -0.91 13.97 -16.57
CA LYS A 117 -0.06 13.27 -17.54
C LYS A 117 1.30 12.83 -16.97
N VAL A 118 1.97 13.71 -16.23
CA VAL A 118 3.29 13.41 -15.63
C VAL A 118 3.16 12.39 -14.49
N LEU A 119 2.08 12.47 -13.72
CA LEU A 119 1.77 11.53 -12.65
C LEU A 119 1.41 10.14 -13.20
N ASP A 120 0.66 10.07 -14.30
CA ASP A 120 0.26 8.83 -14.98
C ASP A 120 1.46 8.12 -15.62
N GLU A 121 2.40 8.86 -16.23
CA GLU A 121 3.67 8.33 -16.72
C GLU A 121 4.49 7.71 -15.57
N LYS A 122 4.63 8.41 -14.44
CA LYS A 122 5.35 7.91 -13.26
C LYS A 122 4.63 6.79 -12.51
N TYR A 123 3.33 6.63 -12.70
CA TYR A 123 2.56 5.53 -12.14
C TYR A 123 2.90 4.18 -12.81
N ALA A 124 3.16 4.19 -14.12
CA ALA A 124 3.64 3.01 -14.84
C ALA A 124 5.02 2.54 -14.34
N ASP A 125 5.95 3.47 -14.08
CA ASP A 125 7.28 3.16 -13.52
C ASP A 125 7.18 2.38 -12.20
N LYS A 126 6.25 2.79 -11.32
CA LYS A 126 6.04 2.13 -10.02
C LYS A 126 5.55 0.69 -10.16
N ILE A 127 4.61 0.45 -11.09
CA ILE A 127 4.10 -0.90 -11.38
C ILE A 127 5.25 -1.83 -11.79
N GLY A 128 6.09 -1.37 -12.72
CA GLY A 128 7.28 -2.09 -13.16
C GLY A 128 8.24 -2.38 -12.00
N ALA A 129 8.53 -1.38 -11.17
CA ALA A 129 9.43 -1.53 -10.03
C ALA A 129 8.95 -2.58 -9.01
N VAL A 130 7.65 -2.70 -8.73
CA VAL A 130 7.13 -3.74 -7.82
C VAL A 130 7.28 -5.14 -8.42
N LYS A 131 7.01 -5.30 -9.72
CA LYS A 131 7.22 -6.57 -10.42
C LYS A 131 8.70 -6.95 -10.41
N THR A 132 9.59 -6.04 -10.81
CA THR A 132 11.04 -6.27 -10.85
C THR A 132 11.61 -6.62 -9.47
N GLY A 133 11.17 -5.95 -8.40
CA GLY A 133 11.61 -6.28 -7.03
C GLY A 133 11.20 -7.69 -6.58
N LEU A 134 9.99 -8.12 -6.96
CA LEU A 134 9.53 -9.50 -6.72
C LEU A 134 10.29 -10.53 -7.56
N GLU A 135 10.51 -10.24 -8.84
CA GLU A 135 11.23 -11.14 -9.77
C GLU A 135 12.70 -11.30 -9.41
N ALA A 136 13.36 -10.22 -8.99
CA ALA A 136 14.73 -10.25 -8.50
C ALA A 136 14.88 -11.07 -7.21
N ARG A 137 13.82 -11.12 -6.39
CA ARG A 137 13.81 -11.89 -5.14
C ARG A 137 13.44 -13.36 -5.34
N LEU A 138 12.34 -13.63 -6.04
CA LEU A 138 11.69 -14.95 -6.10
C LEU A 138 11.88 -15.68 -7.44
N GLY A 139 12.42 -15.00 -8.45
CA GLY A 139 12.48 -15.46 -9.83
C GLY A 139 11.15 -15.28 -10.57
N ALA A 140 11.22 -14.88 -11.84
CA ALA A 140 10.04 -14.63 -12.67
C ALA A 140 9.06 -15.82 -12.75
N ALA A 141 9.56 -17.05 -12.75
CA ALA A 141 8.74 -18.26 -12.78
C ALA A 141 7.77 -18.39 -11.58
N ALA A 142 8.14 -17.86 -10.41
CA ALA A 142 7.28 -17.84 -9.22
C ALA A 142 6.31 -16.65 -9.23
N VAL A 143 6.73 -15.51 -9.80
CA VAL A 143 5.98 -14.24 -9.76
C VAL A 143 4.91 -14.16 -10.85
N GLU A 144 5.24 -14.52 -12.09
CA GLU A 144 4.37 -14.32 -13.26
C GLU A 144 2.97 -14.96 -13.12
N PRO A 145 2.81 -16.19 -12.61
CA PRO A 145 1.47 -16.79 -12.44
C PRO A 145 0.60 -15.99 -11.46
N VAL A 146 1.20 -15.48 -10.38
CA VAL A 146 0.50 -14.69 -9.35
C VAL A 146 0.20 -13.29 -9.86
N TRP A 147 1.15 -12.67 -10.56
CA TRP A 147 1.00 -11.35 -11.17
C TRP A 147 -0.11 -11.32 -12.22
N ARG A 148 -0.18 -12.34 -13.09
CA ARG A 148 -1.27 -12.50 -14.05
C ARG A 148 -2.64 -12.60 -13.38
N ILE A 149 -2.79 -13.45 -12.36
CA ILE A 149 -4.07 -13.59 -11.63
C ILE A 149 -4.45 -12.29 -10.92
N ALA A 150 -3.48 -11.55 -10.38
CA ALA A 150 -3.72 -10.22 -9.80
C ALA A 150 -4.19 -9.19 -10.85
N GLY A 151 -3.65 -9.24 -12.07
CA GLY A 151 -4.12 -8.47 -13.22
C GLY A 151 -5.56 -8.84 -13.63
N GLU A 152 -5.84 -10.13 -13.81
CA GLU A 152 -7.18 -10.64 -14.15
C GLU A 152 -8.25 -10.22 -13.12
N ARG A 153 -7.89 -10.18 -11.82
CA ARG A 153 -8.76 -9.65 -10.76
C ARG A 153 -8.98 -8.14 -10.89
N ALA A 154 -7.96 -7.36 -11.25
CA ALA A 154 -8.09 -5.92 -11.48
C ALA A 154 -8.99 -5.62 -12.69
N ASP A 155 -8.84 -6.35 -13.79
CA ASP A 155 -9.69 -6.22 -14.98
C ASP A 155 -11.16 -6.58 -14.66
N ALA A 156 -11.39 -7.66 -13.92
CA ALA A 156 -12.73 -8.03 -13.43
C ALA A 156 -13.33 -6.97 -12.48
N SER A 157 -12.50 -6.23 -11.74
CA SER A 157 -12.94 -5.10 -10.91
C SER A 157 -13.48 -3.94 -11.75
N LEU A 158 -12.82 -3.62 -12.87
CA LEU A 158 -13.29 -2.61 -13.82
C LEU A 158 -14.63 -3.00 -14.46
N ALA A 159 -14.93 -4.29 -14.58
CA ALA A 159 -16.22 -4.82 -15.01
C ALA A 159 -17.32 -4.84 -13.91
N GLY A 160 -17.06 -4.23 -12.74
CA GLY A 160 -18.02 -4.15 -11.63
C GLY A 160 -17.91 -5.26 -10.58
N GLY A 161 -16.85 -6.07 -10.64
CA GLY A 161 -16.51 -7.04 -9.58
C GLY A 161 -16.00 -6.37 -8.29
N PRO A 162 -15.59 -7.17 -7.29
CA PRO A 162 -14.95 -6.68 -6.07
C PRO A 162 -13.72 -5.81 -6.36
N THR A 163 -13.39 -4.87 -5.47
CA THR A 163 -12.26 -3.94 -5.67
C THR A 163 -10.93 -4.69 -5.73
N ALA A 164 -10.25 -4.57 -6.88
CA ALA A 164 -8.87 -4.96 -7.08
C ALA A 164 -8.18 -3.89 -7.94
N TYR A 165 -7.08 -3.35 -7.44
CA TYR A 165 -6.25 -2.41 -8.20
C TYR A 165 -5.21 -3.19 -9.00
N PRO A 166 -4.63 -2.63 -10.08
CA PRO A 166 -3.58 -3.31 -10.83
C PRO A 166 -2.41 -3.70 -9.92
N PRO A 167 -1.76 -4.86 -10.11
CA PRO A 167 -0.61 -5.25 -9.30
C PRO A 167 0.52 -4.20 -9.40
N GLY A 168 1.21 -3.97 -8.29
CA GLY A 168 2.23 -2.94 -8.13
C GLY A 168 1.73 -1.55 -7.72
N THR A 169 0.43 -1.32 -7.63
CA THR A 169 -0.14 0.02 -7.45
C THR A 169 -0.55 0.39 -6.02
N CYS A 170 -0.81 -0.61 -5.17
CA CYS A 170 -1.29 -0.40 -3.79
C CYS A 170 -0.18 0.09 -2.86
N ALA A 171 -0.55 0.84 -1.82
CA ALA A 171 0.40 1.43 -0.88
C ALA A 171 1.16 0.36 -0.10
N ALA A 172 0.46 -0.71 0.30
CA ALA A 172 1.03 -1.90 0.92
C ALA A 172 2.25 -2.45 0.16
N GLN A 173 2.10 -2.64 -1.15
CA GLN A 173 3.08 -3.32 -1.99
C GLN A 173 4.32 -2.45 -2.19
N GLY A 174 4.11 -1.14 -2.34
CA GLY A 174 5.18 -0.13 -2.36
C GLY A 174 5.96 -0.10 -1.05
N ALA A 175 5.28 0.12 0.08
CA ALA A 175 5.91 0.21 1.41
C ALA A 175 6.71 -1.05 1.78
N PHE A 176 6.18 -2.23 1.46
CA PHE A 176 6.91 -3.49 1.59
C PHE A 176 8.17 -3.52 0.74
N LEU A 177 8.10 -3.09 -0.52
CA LEU A 177 9.28 -3.09 -1.38
C LEU A 177 10.34 -2.09 -0.89
N VAL A 178 9.96 -0.91 -0.38
CA VAL A 178 10.94 0.01 0.24
C VAL A 178 11.67 -0.67 1.41
N MET A 179 10.96 -1.46 2.23
CA MET A 179 11.57 -2.25 3.31
C MET A 179 12.62 -3.24 2.75
N LEU A 180 12.26 -4.00 1.71
CA LEU A 180 13.16 -4.98 1.06
C LEU A 180 14.37 -4.34 0.39
N GLU A 181 14.18 -3.19 -0.28
CA GLU A 181 15.24 -2.40 -0.92
C GLU A 181 16.25 -1.86 0.08
N ASN A 182 15.83 -1.62 1.33
CA ASN A 182 16.69 -1.24 2.45
C ASN A 182 17.27 -2.44 3.22
N GLY A 183 17.31 -3.63 2.64
CA GLY A 183 17.90 -4.85 3.24
C GLY A 183 17.08 -5.49 4.37
N HIS A 184 15.95 -4.88 4.74
CA HIS A 184 15.06 -5.32 5.82
C HIS A 184 13.95 -6.23 5.29
N ASN A 185 13.60 -7.27 6.04
CA ASN A 185 12.81 -8.38 5.47
C ASN A 185 11.86 -9.08 6.47
N ILE A 186 11.67 -8.50 7.66
CA ILE A 186 10.83 -9.06 8.72
C ILE A 186 9.82 -8.00 9.15
N ALA A 187 8.70 -7.92 8.43
CA ALA A 187 7.60 -7.06 8.84
C ALA A 187 6.92 -7.63 10.10
N THR A 188 6.54 -6.75 11.02
CA THR A 188 5.85 -7.08 12.28
C THR A 188 4.47 -6.46 12.37
N ALA A 189 4.23 -5.38 11.61
CA ALA A 189 2.91 -4.81 11.45
C ALA A 189 2.76 -4.13 10.09
N MET A 190 1.51 -4.00 9.63
CA MET A 190 1.16 -3.17 8.47
C MET A 190 -0.21 -2.51 8.67
N THR A 191 -0.33 -1.25 8.24
CA THR A 191 -1.60 -0.53 8.12
C THR A 191 -1.70 0.06 6.70
N GLU A 192 -2.88 -0.02 6.08
CA GLU A 192 -3.22 0.75 4.87
C GLU A 192 -4.49 1.56 5.15
N GLN A 193 -4.45 2.87 4.96
CA GLN A 193 -5.48 3.83 5.39
C GLN A 193 -6.01 4.65 4.21
N TRP A 194 -7.34 4.84 4.13
CA TRP A 194 -7.96 5.63 3.07
C TRP A 194 -7.83 7.14 3.28
N TYR A 195 -7.14 7.81 2.36
CA TYR A 195 -7.06 9.25 2.28
C TYR A 195 -7.92 9.80 1.13
N HIS A 196 -8.78 10.77 1.46
CA HIS A 196 -9.56 11.51 0.47
C HIS A 196 -9.43 13.02 0.76
N PRO A 197 -9.02 13.88 -0.19
CA PRO A 197 -8.79 15.31 0.06
C PRO A 197 -10.05 16.11 0.39
N LYS A 198 -11.23 15.48 0.25
CA LYS A 198 -12.55 16.00 0.68
C LYS A 198 -13.24 15.12 1.73
N GLU A 199 -12.49 14.25 2.39
CA GLU A 199 -12.95 13.41 3.51
C GLU A 199 -14.13 12.47 3.16
N GLN A 200 -14.24 12.06 1.89
CA GLN A 200 -15.27 11.15 1.40
C GLN A 200 -14.85 9.67 1.57
N PRO A 201 -15.79 8.74 1.77
CA PRO A 201 -15.48 7.32 1.86
C PRO A 201 -15.04 6.72 0.51
N THR A 202 -14.55 5.48 0.52
CA THR A 202 -14.26 4.73 -0.71
C THR A 202 -15.52 4.56 -1.57
N LYS A 203 -15.35 4.50 -2.89
CA LYS A 203 -16.45 4.15 -3.82
C LYS A 203 -16.48 2.66 -4.16
N GLY A 204 -15.31 2.01 -4.15
CA GLY A 204 -15.17 0.59 -4.40
C GLY A 204 -15.63 -0.22 -3.19
N LYS A 205 -16.34 -1.31 -3.46
CA LYS A 205 -16.67 -2.34 -2.47
C LYS A 205 -15.51 -3.33 -2.39
N VAL A 206 -14.98 -3.60 -1.20
CA VAL A 206 -13.88 -4.56 -1.05
C VAL A 206 -14.45 -5.88 -0.54
N ASP A 207 -14.08 -6.98 -1.19
CA ASP A 207 -14.33 -8.33 -0.64
C ASP A 207 -13.27 -8.62 0.41
N PHE A 208 -13.67 -9.10 1.58
CA PHE A 208 -12.74 -9.25 2.70
C PHE A 208 -13.05 -10.50 3.53
N TRP A 209 -12.04 -11.16 4.11
CA TRP A 209 -12.23 -12.18 5.14
C TRP A 209 -12.48 -11.53 6.50
N ASP A 210 -13.56 -11.88 7.20
CA ASP A 210 -13.80 -11.45 8.58
C ASP A 210 -13.44 -12.60 9.51
N GLU A 211 -12.42 -12.39 10.34
CA GLU A 211 -11.95 -13.40 11.29
C GLU A 211 -12.96 -13.63 12.42
N ARG A 212 -13.79 -12.64 12.74
CA ARG A 212 -14.74 -12.71 13.88
C ARG A 212 -15.84 -13.74 13.67
N ASP A 213 -16.16 -14.04 12.41
CA ASP A 213 -17.11 -15.08 12.02
C ASP A 213 -16.54 -16.10 11.00
N GLY A 214 -15.24 -16.01 10.69
CA GLY A 214 -14.54 -16.97 9.85
C GLY A 214 -15.08 -17.06 8.42
N ALA A 215 -15.55 -15.94 7.85
CA ALA A 215 -16.22 -15.94 6.55
C ALA A 215 -15.78 -14.78 5.64
N ARG A 216 -15.83 -15.00 4.32
CA ARG A 216 -15.65 -13.93 3.34
C ARG A 216 -16.90 -13.05 3.28
N LYS A 217 -16.74 -11.76 3.56
CA LYS A 217 -17.71 -10.69 3.37
C LYS A 217 -17.62 -10.17 1.93
N PRO A 218 -18.60 -10.48 1.06
CA PRO A 218 -18.64 -9.92 -0.28
C PRO A 218 -19.09 -8.46 -0.22
N GLY A 219 -18.45 -7.61 -1.03
CA GLY A 219 -18.97 -6.29 -1.38
C GLY A 219 -19.26 -5.36 -0.19
N SER A 220 -18.33 -5.27 0.76
CA SER A 220 -18.47 -4.49 2.01
C SER A 220 -18.81 -3.00 1.83
N GLU A 221 -19.28 -2.38 2.91
CA GLU A 221 -19.65 -0.96 2.96
C GLU A 221 -18.48 -0.02 2.61
N PRO A 222 -18.77 1.18 2.10
CA PRO A 222 -17.79 2.25 1.90
C PRO A 222 -16.92 2.53 3.14
N PHE A 223 -15.60 2.44 2.99
CA PHE A 223 -14.64 2.71 4.06
C PHE A 223 -14.48 4.23 4.24
N ALA A 224 -14.72 4.74 5.45
CA ALA A 224 -14.64 6.17 5.75
C ALA A 224 -13.23 6.76 5.53
N HIS A 225 -13.14 8.09 5.38
CA HIS A 225 -11.85 8.77 5.41
C HIS A 225 -11.11 8.48 6.73
N ASN A 226 -9.80 8.25 6.64
CA ASN A 226 -8.91 7.80 7.72
C ASN A 226 -9.29 6.47 8.36
N SER A 227 -10.25 5.73 7.81
CA SER A 227 -10.42 4.33 8.16
C SER A 227 -9.34 3.48 7.49
N THR A 228 -8.92 2.46 8.23
CA THR A 228 -8.04 1.40 7.74
C THR A 228 -8.82 0.53 6.75
N VAL A 229 -8.23 0.18 5.60
CA VAL A 229 -8.92 -0.57 4.52
C VAL A 229 -8.27 -1.93 4.25
N PRO A 230 -9.07 -3.01 4.11
CA PRO A 230 -8.61 -4.32 3.69
C PRO A 230 -7.71 -4.32 2.44
N PRO A 231 -6.81 -5.32 2.33
CA PRO A 231 -6.28 -5.79 1.05
C PRO A 231 -7.36 -5.89 -0.03
N CYS A 232 -7.13 -5.20 -1.15
CA CYS A 232 -7.90 -5.43 -2.38
C CYS A 232 -7.57 -6.81 -2.97
N GLY A 233 -8.36 -7.28 -3.95
CA GLY A 233 -8.17 -8.60 -4.56
C GLY A 233 -6.78 -8.85 -5.18
N ALA A 234 -6.00 -7.82 -5.49
CA ALA A 234 -4.60 -7.95 -5.90
C ALA A 234 -3.63 -8.01 -4.69
N CYS A 235 -3.88 -7.25 -3.62
CA CYS A 235 -3.05 -7.31 -2.40
C CYS A 235 -3.10 -8.69 -1.72
N GLU A 236 -4.25 -9.38 -1.74
CA GLU A 236 -4.41 -10.79 -1.30
C GLU A 236 -3.42 -11.76 -1.97
N LEU A 237 -2.88 -11.40 -3.13
CA LEU A 237 -1.95 -12.24 -3.91
C LEU A 237 -0.51 -11.74 -3.82
N ILE A 238 -0.31 -10.43 -3.90
CA ILE A 238 1.03 -9.82 -4.01
C ILE A 238 1.69 -9.60 -2.64
N VAL A 239 0.96 -9.12 -1.61
CA VAL A 239 1.55 -8.85 -0.29
C VAL A 239 2.14 -10.10 0.37
N PRO A 240 1.53 -11.30 0.27
CA PRO A 240 2.12 -12.53 0.79
C PRO A 240 3.50 -12.90 0.21
N LEU A 241 3.77 -12.53 -1.05
CA LEU A 241 5.08 -12.73 -1.68
C LEU A 241 6.14 -11.77 -1.12
N LEU A 242 5.73 -10.54 -0.78
CA LEU A 242 6.59 -9.52 -0.19
C LEU A 242 6.86 -9.77 1.31
N PHE A 243 5.86 -10.31 2.03
CA PHE A 243 5.93 -10.59 3.48
C PHE A 243 6.89 -11.72 3.85
N CYS A 244 7.13 -12.68 2.95
CA CYS A 244 8.00 -13.82 3.23
C CYS A 244 9.37 -13.37 3.74
N SER A 245 9.87 -13.94 4.84
CA SER A 245 11.19 -13.60 5.39
C SER A 245 12.35 -14.43 4.81
N GLU A 246 12.07 -15.46 4.01
CA GLU A 246 13.07 -16.44 3.51
C GLU A 246 13.95 -17.00 4.63
N GLU A 247 13.30 -17.46 5.70
CA GLU A 247 13.95 -18.04 6.90
C GLU A 247 14.80 -17.09 7.75
N LYS A 248 15.09 -15.87 7.28
CA LYS A 248 15.83 -14.86 8.04
C LYS A 248 15.04 -14.52 9.32
N THR A 249 15.71 -14.66 10.46
CA THR A 249 15.19 -14.39 11.82
C THR A 249 15.61 -13.02 12.36
N GLU A 250 16.60 -12.41 11.73
CA GLU A 250 17.22 -11.13 12.08
C GLU A 250 17.15 -10.17 10.89
N CYS A 251 17.05 -8.87 11.18
CA CYS A 251 17.19 -7.83 10.18
C CYS A 251 18.67 -7.55 9.96
N ARG A 252 19.11 -7.45 8.70
CA ARG A 252 20.45 -6.97 8.37
C ARG A 252 20.40 -5.45 8.22
N GLY A 253 21.14 -4.74 9.06
CA GLY A 253 21.43 -3.31 8.88
C GLY A 253 22.71 -3.08 8.09
#